data_AF-A0A820ZRQ8-F1
#
_entry.id   AF-A0A820ZRQ8-F1
#
_cell.length_a   1.000
_cell.length_b   1.000
_cell.length_c   1.000
_cell.angle_alpha   90.00
_cell.angle_beta   90.00
_cell.angle_gamma   90.00
#
_symmetry.space_group_name_H-M   'P 1'
#
loop_
_entity.id
_entity.type
_entity.pdbx_description
1 polymer ?
#
loop_
_entity_poly.entity_id
_entity_poly.type
_entity_poly.pdbx_seq_one_letter_code
_entity_poly.pdbx_strand_id
1 'polypeptide(L)'
;MNTVGCSAGNSKGTLTWSLLIQSGVNLNNYELLSERWVISQRRPIYRATMSLQYFKHLLQFIRFYDRQHRNKSDCLARIRSIFETFAK
;
A
#
# COMPACT_ATOMS: atom_id res chain seq x y z
N MET A 1 9.83 -36.24 -4.84
CA MET A 1 8.78 -35.21 -4.76
C MET A 1 9.37 -34.03 -4.02
N ASN A 2 9.82 -33.01 -4.74
CA ASN A 2 10.49 -31.86 -4.14
C ASN A 2 9.44 -30.80 -3.84
N THR A 3 9.13 -30.59 -2.56
CA THR A 3 8.36 -29.44 -2.11
C THR A 3 9.21 -28.20 -2.28
N VAL A 4 8.94 -27.43 -3.32
CA VAL A 4 9.51 -26.10 -3.52
C VAL A 4 9.02 -25.23 -2.36
N GLY A 5 9.88 -25.03 -1.37
CA GLY A 5 9.64 -24.06 -0.30
C GLY A 5 9.65 -22.67 -0.91
N CYS A 6 8.47 -22.08 -1.09
CA CYS A 6 8.34 -20.67 -1.41
C CYS A 6 9.02 -19.87 -0.29
N SER A 7 10.17 -19.29 -0.62
CA SER A 7 10.90 -18.36 0.23
C SER A 7 9.94 -17.27 0.71
N ALA A 8 9.76 -17.19 2.03
CA ALA A 8 8.97 -16.17 2.70
C ALA A 8 9.71 -14.82 2.67
N GLY A 9 10.02 -14.35 1.47
CA GLY A 9 10.58 -13.03 1.21
C GLY A 9 9.49 -11.98 1.36
N ASN A 10 9.56 -11.22 2.46
CA ASN A 10 8.90 -9.92 2.64
C ASN A 10 7.40 -9.85 2.27
N SER A 11 6.64 -10.88 2.61
CA SER A 11 5.20 -11.02 2.27
C SER A 11 4.33 -9.84 2.70
N LYS A 12 4.70 -9.13 3.77
CA LYS A 12 3.93 -8.01 4.33
C LYS A 12 3.90 -6.79 3.41
N GLY A 13 5.01 -6.51 2.71
CA GLY A 13 5.07 -5.42 1.73
C GLY A 13 4.16 -5.70 0.55
N THR A 14 4.23 -6.92 0.01
CA THR A 14 3.41 -7.37 -1.12
C THR A 14 1.91 -7.27 -0.84
N LEU A 15 1.47 -7.71 0.34
CA LEU A 15 0.04 -7.66 0.71
C LEU A 15 -0.50 -6.23 0.83
N THR A 16 0.33 -5.27 1.22
CA THR A 16 -0.07 -3.85 1.33
C THR A 16 -0.34 -3.24 -0.04
N TRP A 17 0.54 -3.51 -1.02
CA TRP A 17 0.36 -3.06 -2.39
C TRP A 17 -0.85 -3.71 -3.06
N SER A 18 -1.08 -5.01 -2.82
CA SER A 18 -2.27 -5.70 -3.32
C SER A 18 -3.58 -5.08 -2.81
N LEU A 19 -3.65 -4.68 -1.54
CA LEU A 19 -4.82 -3.98 -1.00
C LEU A 19 -5.00 -2.59 -1.62
N LEU A 20 -3.91 -1.86 -1.90
CA LEU A 20 -3.98 -0.57 -2.59
C LEU A 20 -4.49 -0.72 -4.02
N ILE A 21 -4.00 -1.70 -4.78
CA ILE A 21 -4.49 -1.99 -6.14
C ILE A 21 -5.98 -2.36 -6.09
N GLN A 22 -6.37 -3.28 -5.20
CA GLN A 22 -7.77 -3.66 -5.03
C GLN A 22 -8.64 -2.46 -4.62
N SER A 23 -8.09 -1.54 -3.83
CA SER A 23 -8.79 -0.32 -3.44
C SER A 23 -9.06 0.63 -4.61
N GLY A 24 -8.14 0.71 -5.58
CA GLY A 24 -8.30 1.49 -6.81
C GLY A 24 -9.27 0.84 -7.80
N VAL A 25 -9.22 -0.48 -7.97
CA VAL A 25 -10.15 -1.24 -8.83
C VAL A 25 -11.59 -1.09 -8.35
N ASN A 26 -11.79 -0.97 -7.03
CA ASN A 26 -13.12 -0.84 -6.44
C ASN A 26 -13.75 0.57 -6.61
N LEU A 27 -13.12 1.49 -7.35
CA LEU A 27 -13.58 2.80 -7.88
C LEU A 27 -14.35 3.77 -6.96
N ASN A 28 -14.58 3.41 -5.71
CA ASN A 28 -15.34 4.21 -4.77
C ASN A 28 -14.38 5.05 -3.92
N ASN A 29 -13.82 6.11 -4.51
CA ASN A 29 -12.90 7.02 -3.84
C ASN A 29 -13.57 7.85 -2.73
N TYR A 30 -14.91 7.82 -2.65
CA TYR A 30 -15.70 8.46 -1.61
C TYR A 30 -16.01 7.55 -0.42
N GLU A 31 -15.72 6.25 -0.51
CA GLU A 31 -15.97 5.29 0.57
C GLU A 31 -14.89 5.44 1.65
N LEU A 32 -15.31 5.60 2.91
CA LEU A 32 -14.39 5.72 4.03
C LEU A 32 -13.55 4.44 4.14
N LEU A 33 -12.26 4.59 4.45
CA LEU A 33 -11.36 3.43 4.59
C LEU A 33 -11.88 2.38 5.58
N SER A 34 -12.59 2.82 6.63
CA SER A 34 -13.22 1.94 7.60
C SER A 34 -14.37 1.11 7.03
N GLU A 35 -15.12 1.66 6.07
CA GLU A 35 -16.27 0.98 5.46
C GLU A 35 -15.83 -0.25 4.66
N ARG A 36 -14.67 -0.18 4.01
CA ARG A 36 -14.07 -1.33 3.28
C ARG A 36 -13.74 -2.52 4.18
N TRP A 37 -13.58 -2.26 5.48
CA TRP A 37 -13.41 -3.26 6.51
C TRP A 37 -14.72 -3.62 7.21
N VAL A 38 -15.91 -3.35 6.67
CA VAL A 38 -17.20 -3.77 7.26
C VAL A 38 -17.71 -5.06 6.61
N ILE A 39 -18.32 -5.95 7.41
CA ILE A 39 -18.85 -7.25 6.93
C ILE A 39 -19.95 -7.05 5.88
N SER A 40 -20.79 -6.04 6.05
CA SER A 40 -21.93 -5.74 5.17
C SER A 40 -21.52 -5.39 3.73
N GLN A 41 -20.31 -4.91 3.52
CA GLN A 41 -19.79 -4.47 2.22
C GLN A 41 -19.36 -5.63 1.29
N ARG A 42 -19.58 -6.90 1.69
CA ARG A 42 -19.27 -8.12 0.91
C ARG A 42 -17.84 -8.21 0.34
N ARG A 43 -16.88 -7.54 0.98
CA ARG A 43 -15.46 -7.51 0.57
C ARG A 43 -14.58 -8.16 1.64
N PRO A 44 -14.64 -9.50 1.83
CA PRO A 44 -13.90 -10.19 2.89
C PRO A 44 -12.38 -10.06 2.72
N ILE A 45 -11.90 -9.80 1.51
CA ILE A 45 -10.49 -9.75 1.15
C ILE A 45 -9.69 -8.74 1.99
N TYR A 46 -10.27 -7.58 2.34
CA TYR A 46 -9.59 -6.57 3.16
C TYR A 46 -9.30 -7.09 4.56
N ARG A 47 -10.30 -7.70 5.21
CA ARG A 47 -10.19 -8.29 6.55
C ARG A 47 -9.33 -9.54 6.57
N ALA A 48 -9.43 -10.38 5.55
CA ALA A 48 -8.65 -11.60 5.42
C ALA A 48 -7.16 -11.31 5.23
N THR A 49 -6.83 -10.18 4.61
CA THR A 49 -5.43 -9.79 4.35
C THR A 49 -4.76 -9.18 5.58
N MET A 50 -5.40 -8.19 6.23
CA MET A 50 -4.89 -7.59 7.47
C MET A 50 -5.96 -6.80 8.22
N SER A 51 -5.70 -6.45 9.48
CA SER A 51 -6.59 -5.57 10.25
C SER A 51 -6.53 -4.13 9.73
N LEU A 52 -7.65 -3.40 9.87
CA LEU A 52 -7.72 -1.97 9.53
C LEU A 52 -6.67 -1.15 10.27
N GLN A 53 -6.43 -1.47 11.55
CA GLN A 53 -5.44 -0.79 12.38
C GLN A 53 -4.02 -1.01 11.84
N TYR A 54 -3.69 -2.23 11.45
CA TYR A 54 -2.39 -2.54 10.87
C TYR A 54 -2.20 -1.88 9.51
N PHE A 55 -3.24 -1.86 8.67
CA PHE A 55 -3.21 -1.17 7.38
C PHE A 55 -3.00 0.35 7.57
N LYS A 56 -3.75 0.99 8.48
CA LYS A 56 -3.56 2.41 8.83
C LYS A 56 -2.16 2.70 9.34
N HIS A 57 -1.62 1.83 10.20
CA HIS A 57 -0.25 1.94 10.69
C HIS A 57 0.73 1.91 9.52
N LEU A 58 0.64 0.92 8.62
CA LEU A 58 1.52 0.83 7.46
C LEU A 58 1.43 2.05 6.54
N LEU A 59 0.24 2.57 6.26
CA LEU A 59 0.04 3.77 5.44
C LEU A 59 0.83 4.98 5.97
N GLN A 60 0.98 5.14 7.29
CA GLN A 60 1.75 6.24 7.88
C GLN A 60 3.26 6.14 7.64
N PHE A 61 3.76 4.94 7.36
CA PHE A 61 5.19 4.68 7.14
C PHE A 61 5.57 4.58 5.66
N ILE A 62 4.60 4.53 4.74
CA ILE A 62 4.88 4.58 3.31
C ILE A 62 5.54 5.93 2.99
N ARG A 63 6.81 5.88 2.60
CA ARG A 63 7.61 7.02 2.20
C ARG A 63 8.27 6.71 0.87
N PHE A 64 8.23 7.69 0.00
CA PHE A 64 8.74 7.59 -1.36
C PHE A 64 10.04 8.33 -1.58
N TYR A 65 10.65 8.81 -0.49
CA TYR A 65 11.89 9.58 -0.53
C TYR A 65 12.82 9.16 0.59
N ASP A 66 14.12 9.23 0.32
CA ASP A 66 15.15 9.09 1.33
C ASP A 66 15.30 10.42 2.10
N ARG A 67 15.25 10.34 3.44
CA ARG A 67 15.44 11.50 4.30
C ARG A 67 16.86 12.06 4.21
N GLN A 68 17.86 11.24 3.88
CA GLN A 68 19.26 11.63 3.86
C GLN A 68 19.62 12.51 2.66
N HIS A 69 18.84 12.48 1.57
CA HIS A 69 19.15 13.17 0.32
C HIS A 69 18.13 14.28 -0.01
N ARG A 70 17.51 14.87 1.02
CA ARG A 70 16.51 15.92 0.83
C ARG A 70 17.15 17.21 0.34
N ASN A 71 16.92 17.55 -0.92
CA ASN A 71 17.17 18.90 -1.43
C ASN A 71 16.14 19.87 -0.83
N LYS A 72 16.59 20.87 -0.07
CA LYS A 72 15.71 21.79 0.68
C LYS A 72 14.96 22.77 -0.21
N SER A 73 15.49 23.06 -1.41
CA SER A 73 14.88 23.98 -2.38
C SER A 73 13.78 23.34 -3.23
N ASP A 74 13.67 22.01 -3.21
CA ASP A 74 12.71 21.27 -4.02
C ASP A 74 11.47 20.88 -3.21
N CYS A 75 10.35 21.55 -3.53
CA CYS A 75 9.03 21.28 -2.94
C CYS A 75 8.54 19.85 -3.23
N LEU A 76 8.88 19.29 -4.40
CA LEU A 76 8.47 17.97 -4.86
C LEU A 76 9.46 16.86 -4.51
N ALA A 77 10.55 17.15 -3.80
CA ALA A 77 11.61 16.19 -3.47
C ALA A 77 11.08 14.89 -2.84
N ARG A 78 9.93 14.95 -2.16
CA ARG A 78 9.30 13.81 -1.49
C ARG A 78 8.68 12.77 -2.43
N ILE A 79 8.39 13.16 -3.67
CA ILE A 79 7.73 12.31 -4.67
C ILE A 79 8.45 12.33 -6.02
N ARG A 80 9.51 13.14 -6.17
CA ARG A 80 10.18 13.41 -7.45
C ARG A 80 10.69 12.15 -8.13
N SER A 81 11.36 11.26 -7.40
CA SER A 81 11.88 10.00 -7.95
C SER A 81 10.77 9.15 -8.58
N ILE A 82 9.62 9.07 -7.91
CA ILE A 82 8.45 8.36 -8.41
C ILE A 82 7.86 9.08 -9.61
N PHE A 83 7.67 10.39 -9.50
CA PHE A 83 7.13 11.20 -10.58
C PHE A 83 7.97 11.05 -11.85
N GLU A 84 9.29 11.17 -11.76
CA GLU A 84 10.21 10.98 -12.90
C GLU A 84 10.17 9.56 -13.47
N THR A 85 9.90 8.56 -12.62
CA THR A 85 9.76 7.16 -13.06
C THR A 85 8.47 6.94 -13.85
N PHE A 86 7.36 7.57 -13.45
CA PHE A 86 6.05 7.39 -14.06
C PHE A 86 5.72 8.42 -15.16
N ALA A 87 6.42 9.55 -15.22
CA ALA A 87 6.25 10.60 -16.22
C ALA A 87 7.12 10.41 -17.48
N LYS A 88 7.96 9.36 -17.50
CA LYS A 88 8.66 8.88 -18.70
C LYS A 88 7.74 8.00 -19.53
#